data_AF-A0A4Q3TTH2-F1
#
_entry.id   AF-A0A4Q3TTH2-F1
#
_cell.length_a   1.000
_cell.length_b   1.000
_cell.length_c   1.000
_cell.angle_alpha   90.00
_cell.angle_beta   90.00
_cell.angle_gamma   90.00
#
_symmetry.space_group_name_H-M   'P 1'
#
loop_
_entity.id
_entity.type
_entity.pdbx_description
1 polymer ?
#
loop_
_entity_poly.entity_id
_entity_poly.type
_entity_poly.pdbx_seq_one_letter_code
_entity_poly.pdbx_strand_id
1 'polypeptide(L)'
;MSADAANIKRLLVATLAAIGALWLLGFIVSLSGAGDAALELPTLGRVDPVNLLVTTLAMGLGGYLDGKRFIGVALAIMLVLWLAIIVTLMQIARPVQADALTQILAYNRTQIVLSMLAAGAGAAIGAWVRLRRMDPQPG
;
A
#
# COMPACT_ATOMS: atom_id res chain seq x y z
N MET A 1 -20.95 14.93 -20.93
CA MET A 1 -20.25 13.88 -20.17
C MET A 1 -20.82 13.90 -18.76
N SER A 2 -21.48 12.83 -18.29
CA SER A 2 -22.12 12.83 -16.96
C SER A 2 -21.07 12.95 -15.85
N ALA A 3 -21.44 13.56 -14.72
CA ALA A 3 -20.54 13.74 -13.57
C ALA A 3 -19.94 12.41 -13.08
N ASP A 4 -20.65 11.30 -13.28
CA ASP A 4 -20.19 9.95 -12.92
C ASP A 4 -19.01 9.47 -13.78
N ALA A 5 -19.03 9.75 -15.09
CA ALA A 5 -17.93 9.37 -15.98
C ALA A 5 -16.63 10.12 -15.63
N ALA A 6 -16.73 11.39 -15.25
CA ALA A 6 -15.59 12.18 -14.80
C ALA A 6 -15.02 11.68 -13.46
N ASN A 7 -15.90 11.28 -12.53
CA ASN A 7 -15.50 10.70 -11.24
C ASN A 7 -14.80 9.35 -11.40
N ILE A 8 -15.35 8.46 -12.23
CA ILE A 8 -14.74 7.14 -12.52
C ILE A 8 -13.38 7.33 -13.17
N LYS A 9 -13.25 8.21 -14.16
CA LYS A 9 -11.97 8.48 -14.82
C LYS A 9 -10.91 8.94 -13.80
N ARG A 10 -11.28 9.82 -12.87
CA ARG A 10 -10.35 10.31 -11.83
C ARG A 10 -9.92 9.20 -10.88
N LEU A 11 -10.85 8.33 -10.48
CA LEU A 11 -10.55 7.18 -9.64
C LEU A 11 -9.60 6.19 -10.34
N LEU A 12 -9.83 5.92 -11.63
CA LEU A 12 -8.94 5.06 -12.43
C LEU A 12 -7.54 5.65 -12.54
N VAL A 13 -7.42 6.96 -12.81
CA VAL A 13 -6.13 7.65 -12.87
C VAL A 13 -5.41 7.60 -11.52
N ALA A 14 -6.13 7.86 -10.42
CA ALA A 14 -5.55 7.78 -9.07
C ALA A 14 -5.07 6.36 -8.72
N THR A 15 -5.84 5.35 -9.12
CA THR A 15 -5.50 3.93 -8.92
C THR A 15 -4.26 3.54 -9.72
N LEU A 16 -4.21 3.89 -11.01
CA LEU A 16 -3.05 3.64 -11.86
C LEU A 16 -1.80 4.36 -11.36
N ALA A 17 -1.94 5.61 -10.91
CA ALA A 17 -0.84 6.38 -10.34
C ALA A 17 -0.34 5.74 -9.03
N ALA A 18 -1.23 5.28 -8.15
CA ALA A 18 -0.84 4.61 -6.92
C ALA A 18 -0.12 3.28 -7.20
N ILE A 19 -0.65 2.45 -8.11
CA ILE A 19 -0.01 1.18 -8.50
C ILE A 19 1.35 1.45 -9.15
N GLY A 20 1.42 2.40 -10.08
CA GLY A 20 2.66 2.79 -10.74
C GLY A 20 3.70 3.33 -9.75
N ALA A 21 3.28 4.14 -8.78
CA ALA A 21 4.16 4.64 -7.73
C ALA A 21 4.65 3.52 -6.81
N LEU A 22 3.79 2.57 -6.41
CA LEU A 22 4.17 1.39 -5.63
C LEU A 22 5.25 0.59 -6.35
N TRP A 23 5.05 0.32 -7.63
CA TRP A 23 6.02 -0.40 -8.45
C TRP A 23 7.33 0.35 -8.61
N LEU A 24 7.28 1.63 -8.97
CA LEU A 24 8.47 2.44 -9.19
C LEU A 24 9.29 2.60 -7.90
N LEU A 25 8.64 2.93 -6.79
CA LEU A 25 9.30 3.10 -5.50
C LEU A 25 9.85 1.76 -4.98
N GLY A 26 9.09 0.66 -5.12
CA GLY A 26 9.57 -0.67 -4.78
C GLY A 26 10.80 -1.07 -5.61
N PHE A 27 10.79 -0.76 -6.91
CA PHE A 27 11.94 -0.98 -7.79
C PHE A 27 13.16 -0.15 -7.35
N ILE A 28 13.00 1.13 -7.05
CA ILE A 28 14.09 1.99 -6.54
C ILE A 28 14.67 1.45 -5.24
N VAL A 29 13.83 0.98 -4.31
CA VAL A 29 14.27 0.37 -3.05
C VAL A 29 15.03 -0.94 -3.30
N SER A 30 14.63 -1.73 -4.30
CA SER A 30 15.36 -2.95 -4.67
C SER A 30 16.77 -2.65 -5.20
N LEU A 31 16.96 -1.52 -5.90
CA LEU A 31 18.26 -1.11 -6.42
C LEU A 31 19.20 -0.56 -5.34
N SER A 32 18.67 -0.04 -4.24
CA SER A 32 19.48 0.57 -3.18
C SER A 32 20.04 -0.45 -2.17
N GLY A 33 19.68 -1.74 -2.28
CA GLY A 33 20.05 -2.76 -1.29
C GLY A 33 19.38 -2.56 0.09
N ALA A 34 18.56 -1.51 0.25
CA ALA A 34 17.83 -1.25 1.50
C ALA A 34 16.79 -2.32 1.81
N GLY A 35 16.34 -3.07 0.78
CA GLY A 35 15.49 -4.25 0.96
C GLY A 35 16.18 -5.43 1.67
N ASP A 36 17.51 -5.54 1.53
CA ASP A 36 18.28 -6.64 2.12
C ASP A 36 18.62 -6.39 3.60
N ALA A 37 18.75 -5.12 4.02
CA ALA A 37 18.93 -4.76 5.43
C ALA A 37 17.75 -5.19 6.34
N ALA A 38 16.58 -5.47 5.75
CA ALA A 38 15.43 -6.02 6.46
C ALA A 38 15.56 -7.53 6.78
N LEU A 39 16.59 -8.23 6.25
CA LEU A 39 16.84 -9.66 6.50
C LEU A 39 17.47 -9.95 7.87
N GLU A 40 17.99 -8.95 8.58
CA GLU A 40 18.84 -9.16 9.76
C GLU A 40 18.16 -8.86 11.11
N LEU A 41 16.90 -8.42 11.15
CA LEU A 41 16.23 -8.09 12.42
C LEU A 41 15.62 -9.32 13.12
N PRO A 42 16.03 -9.65 14.38
CA PRO A 42 15.61 -10.88 15.03
C PRO A 42 14.19 -10.81 15.61
N THR A 43 13.44 -11.90 15.38
CA THR A 43 12.50 -12.55 16.34
C THR A 43 11.09 -12.01 16.61
N LEU A 44 10.63 -10.86 16.08
CA LEU A 44 9.28 -10.35 16.40
C LEU A 44 8.41 -9.98 15.19
N GLY A 45 8.34 -10.87 14.19
CA GLY A 45 7.59 -10.63 12.96
C GLY A 45 8.29 -9.56 12.13
N ARG A 46 8.55 -9.88 10.87
CA ARG A 46 9.34 -8.99 10.01
C ARG A 46 8.53 -7.75 9.66
N VAL A 47 8.82 -6.64 10.33
CA VAL A 47 8.33 -5.32 9.94
C VAL A 47 9.32 -4.73 8.96
N ASP A 48 8.84 -4.41 7.76
CA ASP A 48 9.64 -3.74 6.74
C ASP A 48 9.22 -2.25 6.70
N PRO A 49 9.95 -1.38 7.42
CA PRO A 49 9.61 0.04 7.51
C PRO A 49 9.74 0.75 6.17
N VAL A 50 10.64 0.29 5.28
CA VAL A 50 10.82 0.89 3.96
C VAL A 50 9.58 0.60 3.12
N ASN A 51 9.08 -0.64 3.13
CA ASN A 51 7.85 -0.99 2.43
C ASN A 51 6.62 -0.23 2.99
N LEU A 52 6.57 0.03 4.30
CA LEU A 52 5.51 0.87 4.89
C LEU A 52 5.57 2.32 4.37
N LEU A 53 6.77 2.89 4.25
CA LEU A 53 6.96 4.23 3.69
C LEU A 53 6.57 4.28 2.21
N VAL A 54 7.03 3.32 1.41
CA VAL A 54 6.65 3.18 -0.01
C VAL A 54 5.14 3.11 -0.17
N THR A 55 4.49 2.25 0.63
CA THR A 55 3.02 2.10 0.63
C THR A 55 2.34 3.42 0.99
N THR A 56 2.81 4.11 2.02
CA THR A 56 2.25 5.40 2.46
C THR A 56 2.35 6.45 1.35
N LEU A 57 3.51 6.57 0.70
CA LEU A 57 3.73 7.54 -0.37
C LEU A 57 2.88 7.25 -1.61
N ALA A 58 2.83 5.98 -2.04
CA ALA A 58 2.05 5.56 -3.20
C ALA A 58 0.53 5.78 -2.98
N MET A 59 0.01 5.38 -1.81
CA MET A 59 -1.40 5.60 -1.49
C MET A 59 -1.71 7.08 -1.24
N GLY A 60 -0.74 7.84 -0.73
CA GLY A 60 -0.82 9.30 -0.63
C GLY A 60 -0.94 9.99 -1.98
N LEU A 61 -0.24 9.51 -3.00
CA LEU A 61 -0.42 10.03 -4.37
C LEU A 61 -1.84 9.75 -4.89
N GLY A 62 -2.36 8.54 -4.71
CA GLY A 62 -3.73 8.22 -5.10
C GLY A 62 -4.78 9.04 -4.33
N GLY A 63 -4.59 9.19 -3.02
CA GLY A 63 -5.43 10.04 -2.16
C GLY A 63 -5.39 11.51 -2.55
N TYR A 64 -4.23 12.01 -2.98
CA TYR A 64 -4.10 13.37 -3.50
C TYR A 64 -4.89 13.57 -4.80
N LEU A 65 -4.89 12.57 -5.69
CA LEU A 65 -5.55 12.66 -6.99
C LEU A 65 -7.06 12.49 -6.94
N ASP A 66 -7.60 11.63 -6.07
CA ASP A 66 -9.05 11.36 -5.99
C ASP A 66 -9.73 11.78 -4.68
N GLY A 67 -8.96 12.11 -3.64
CA GLY A 67 -9.48 12.57 -2.36
C GLY A 67 -9.97 11.44 -1.45
N LYS A 68 -10.96 11.73 -0.59
CA LYS A 68 -11.44 10.79 0.45
C LYS A 68 -12.01 9.48 -0.11
N ARG A 69 -12.50 9.47 -1.36
CA ARG A 69 -13.03 8.28 -2.04
C ARG A 69 -11.96 7.22 -2.28
N PHE A 70 -10.71 7.62 -2.43
CA PHE A 70 -9.60 6.70 -2.66
C PHE A 70 -9.23 5.85 -1.44
N ILE A 71 -9.60 6.25 -0.21
CA ILE A 71 -9.22 5.52 1.00
C ILE A 71 -9.74 4.07 0.97
N GLY A 72 -10.99 3.88 0.56
CA GLY A 72 -11.56 2.53 0.42
C GLY A 72 -10.84 1.70 -0.66
N VAL A 73 -10.44 2.33 -1.75
CA VAL A 73 -9.69 1.69 -2.84
C VAL A 73 -8.27 1.35 -2.41
N ALA A 74 -7.58 2.22 -1.68
CA ALA A 74 -6.25 1.96 -1.14
C ALA A 74 -6.25 0.72 -0.22
N LEU A 75 -7.24 0.62 0.68
CA LEU A 75 -7.40 -0.54 1.55
C LEU A 75 -7.73 -1.82 0.75
N ALA A 76 -8.59 -1.72 -0.27
CA ALA A 76 -8.92 -2.85 -1.13
C ALA A 76 -7.69 -3.35 -1.92
N ILE A 77 -6.88 -2.44 -2.49
CA ILE A 77 -5.63 -2.79 -3.18
C ILE A 77 -4.68 -3.50 -2.20
N MET A 78 -4.50 -2.95 -1.00
CA MET A 78 -3.60 -3.54 0.00
C MET A 78 -4.07 -4.93 0.45
N LEU A 79 -5.38 -5.12 0.62
CA LEU A 79 -5.96 -6.42 0.93
C LEU A 79 -5.71 -7.43 -0.20
N VAL A 80 -5.96 -7.05 -1.45
CA VAL A 80 -5.71 -7.92 -2.61
C VAL A 80 -4.23 -8.27 -2.72
N LEU A 81 -3.34 -7.31 -2.49
CA LEU A 81 -1.90 -7.53 -2.50
C LEU A 81 -1.47 -8.53 -1.42
N TRP A 82 -2.00 -8.42 -0.20
CA TRP A 82 -1.73 -9.39 0.86
C TRP A 82 -2.25 -10.78 0.56
N LEU A 83 -3.45 -10.89 -0.01
CA LEU A 83 -3.97 -12.18 -0.45
C LEU A 83 -3.04 -12.82 -1.48
N ALA A 84 -2.55 -12.05 -2.45
CA ALA A 84 -1.59 -12.52 -3.44
C ALA A 84 -0.25 -12.96 -2.79
N ILE A 85 0.27 -12.18 -1.84
CA ILE A 85 1.49 -12.52 -1.09
C ILE A 85 1.29 -13.84 -0.31
N ILE A 86 0.19 -13.96 0.44
CA ILE A 86 -0.11 -15.17 1.22
C ILE A 86 -0.24 -16.38 0.32
N VAL A 87 -0.95 -16.27 -0.81
CA VAL A 87 -1.08 -17.36 -1.79
C VAL A 87 0.28 -17.76 -2.35
N THR A 88 1.14 -16.78 -2.67
CA THR A 88 2.49 -17.03 -3.19
C THR A 88 3.36 -17.73 -2.15
N LEU A 89 3.39 -17.23 -0.92
CA LEU A 89 4.10 -17.85 0.20
C LEU A 89 3.59 -19.26 0.49
N MET A 90 2.28 -19.48 0.39
CA MET A 90 1.67 -20.81 0.55
C MET A 90 2.13 -21.78 -0.54
N GLN A 91 2.22 -21.36 -1.80
CA GLN A 91 2.73 -22.21 -2.87
C GLN A 91 4.20 -22.61 -2.64
N ILE A 92 5.00 -21.71 -2.07
CA ILE A 92 6.42 -21.95 -1.76
C ILE A 92 6.57 -22.84 -0.52
N ALA A 93 5.77 -22.62 0.54
CA ALA A 93 5.95 -23.28 1.83
C ALA A 93 5.22 -24.63 1.98
N ARG A 94 4.10 -24.84 1.26
CA ARG A 94 3.33 -26.10 1.25
C ARG A 94 4.16 -27.37 1.04
N PRO A 95 5.16 -27.42 0.15
CA PRO A 95 5.94 -28.66 -0.04
C PRO A 95 6.83 -29.03 1.17
N VAL A 96 6.99 -28.14 2.15
CA VAL A 96 7.96 -28.32 3.25
C VAL A 96 7.30 -28.28 4.63
N GLN A 97 6.11 -27.67 4.79
CA GLN A 97 5.48 -27.44 6.09
C GLN A 97 4.00 -27.81 6.12
N ALA A 98 3.58 -28.63 7.09
CA ALA A 98 2.20 -29.09 7.27
C ALA A 98 1.23 -27.96 7.70
N ASP A 99 1.72 -26.92 8.40
CA ASP A 99 0.93 -25.78 8.89
C ASP A 99 1.41 -24.42 8.33
N ALA A 100 1.78 -24.40 7.05
CA ALA A 100 2.33 -23.22 6.39
C ALA A 100 1.47 -21.95 6.54
N LEU A 101 0.14 -22.07 6.45
CA LEU A 101 -0.77 -20.92 6.51
C LEU A 101 -0.70 -20.18 7.84
N THR A 102 -0.82 -20.93 8.95
CA THR A 102 -0.82 -20.37 10.30
C THR A 102 0.52 -19.70 10.60
N GLN A 103 1.63 -20.31 10.17
CA GLN A 103 2.97 -19.73 10.35
C GLN A 103 3.16 -18.47 9.52
N ILE A 104 2.74 -18.46 8.25
CA ILE A 104 2.79 -17.28 7.38
C ILE A 104 1.99 -16.14 7.99
N LEU A 105 0.77 -16.40 8.45
CA LEU A 105 -0.08 -15.38 9.08
C LEU A 105 0.52 -14.89 10.40
N ALA A 106 0.99 -15.79 11.27
CA ALA A 106 1.59 -15.41 12.55
C ALA A 106 2.85 -14.55 12.37
N TYR A 107 3.68 -14.89 11.38
CA TYR A 107 4.91 -14.16 11.07
C TYR A 107 4.65 -12.79 10.45
N ASN A 108 3.61 -12.68 9.60
CA ASN A 108 3.33 -11.46 8.85
C ASN A 108 2.23 -10.59 9.46
N ARG A 109 1.52 -11.02 10.50
CA ARG A 109 0.35 -10.31 11.08
C ARG A 109 0.62 -8.82 11.32
N THR A 110 1.78 -8.51 11.88
CA THR A 110 2.14 -7.13 12.24
C THR A 110 2.33 -6.29 10.98
N GLN A 111 3.05 -6.82 9.99
CA GLN A 111 3.27 -6.15 8.72
C GLN A 111 1.96 -5.99 7.94
N ILE A 112 1.05 -6.96 7.99
CA ILE A 112 -0.30 -6.86 7.41
C ILE A 112 -1.05 -5.67 7.99
N VAL A 113 -1.15 -5.61 9.32
CA VAL A 113 -1.88 -4.53 10.00
C VAL A 113 -1.21 -3.18 9.73
N LEU A 114 0.11 -3.08 9.88
CA LEU A 114 0.84 -1.83 9.69
C LEU A 114 0.75 -1.32 8.24
N SER A 115 0.78 -2.20 7.25
CA SER A 115 0.67 -1.80 5.84
C SER A 115 -0.74 -1.38 5.45
N MET A 116 -1.78 -2.01 6.02
CA MET A 116 -3.16 -1.53 5.89
C MET A 116 -3.32 -0.14 6.51
N LEU A 117 -2.75 0.09 7.70
CA LEU A 117 -2.73 1.40 8.34
C LEU A 117 -1.94 2.42 7.52
N ALA A 118 -0.77 2.06 7.01
CA ALA A 118 0.06 2.90 6.15
C ALA A 118 -0.68 3.30 4.86
N ALA A 119 -1.37 2.35 4.23
CA ALA A 119 -2.18 2.60 3.03
C ALA A 119 -3.33 3.58 3.33
N GLY A 120 -4.08 3.33 4.40
CA GLY A 120 -5.18 4.20 4.83
C GLY A 120 -4.70 5.60 5.22
N ALA A 121 -3.65 5.68 6.04
CA ALA A 121 -3.05 6.94 6.48
C ALA A 121 -2.47 7.73 5.30
N GLY A 122 -1.73 7.08 4.41
CA GLY A 122 -1.20 7.68 3.19
C GLY A 122 -2.33 8.30 2.36
N ALA A 123 -3.36 7.50 2.02
CA ALA A 123 -4.51 7.99 1.26
C ALA A 123 -5.23 9.16 1.95
N ALA A 124 -5.42 9.10 3.27
CA ALA A 124 -6.04 10.18 4.04
C ALA A 124 -5.20 11.46 4.04
N ILE A 125 -3.88 11.35 4.22
CA ILE A 125 -2.94 12.48 4.14
C ILE A 125 -2.99 13.10 2.75
N GLY A 126 -2.91 12.30 1.69
CA GLY A 126 -3.02 12.77 0.31
C GLY A 126 -4.32 13.55 0.07
N ALA A 127 -5.45 12.99 0.53
CA ALA A 127 -6.75 13.63 0.42
C ALA A 127 -6.81 14.95 1.19
N TRP A 128 -6.21 15.03 2.37
CA TRP A 128 -6.13 16.25 3.17
C TRP A 128 -5.26 17.34 2.53
N VAL A 129 -4.09 16.96 1.98
CA VAL A 129 -3.22 17.89 1.24
C VAL A 129 -3.97 18.49 0.05
N ARG A 130 -4.76 17.68 -0.65
CA ARG A 130 -5.60 18.16 -1.76
C ARG A 130 -6.62 19.19 -1.28
N LEU A 131 -7.35 18.91 -0.19
CA LEU A 131 -8.35 19.82 0.36
C LEU A 131 -7.74 21.16 0.75
N ARG A 132 -6.58 21.15 1.40
CA ARG A 132 -5.85 22.38 1.77
C ARG A 132 -5.39 23.22 0.58
N ARG A 133 -5.16 22.61 -0.57
CA ARG A 133 -4.80 23.34 -1.80
C ARG A 133 -6.03 23.85 -2.57
N MET A 134 -7.22 23.36 -2.24
CA MET A 134 -8.48 23.74 -2.89
C MET A 134 -9.22 24.85 -2.13
N ASP A 135 -8.82 25.20 -0.91
CA ASP A 135 -9.28 26.40 -0.21
C ASP A 135 -8.54 27.63 -0.77
N PRO A 136 -9.21 28.51 -1.56
CA PRO A 136 -8.65 29.81 -1.93
C PRO A 136 -8.69 30.70 -0.69
N GLN A 137 -7.68 31.56 -0.52
CA GLN A 137 -7.67 32.56 0.54
C GLN A 137 -8.97 33.38 0.55
N PRO A 138 -9.49 33.78 1.73
CA PRO A 138 -10.55 34.79 1.80
C PRO A 138 -9.96 36.10 1.23
N GLY A 139 -10.43 36.47 0.05
CA GLY A 139 -10.25 37.82 -0.51
C GLY A 139 -11.13 38.82 0.21
#